data_AF-A0A0C9RN18-F1
#
_entry.id   AF-A0A0C9RN18-F1
#
_cell.length_a   1.000
_cell.length_b   1.000
_cell.length_c   1.000
_cell.angle_alpha   90.00
_cell.angle_beta   90.00
_cell.angle_gamma   90.00
#
_symmetry.space_group_name_H-M   'P 1'
#
loop_
_entity.id
_entity.type
_entity.pdbx_description
1 polymer ?
#
loop_
_entity_poly.entity_id
_entity_poly.type
_entity_poly.pdbx_seq_one_letter_code
_entity_poly.pdbx_strand_id
1 'polypeptide(L)'
;MGASTSLEEGFTLENMLEQTNRILREATEVITKCLEMEKRAVEDYEKLAVAQIESAFQTIQEKLSEISKRGAIARQCIDKKTSEFTAIRTTMKCNLLECYNKHDKAMEKLKNERSSVHNDASQFKIDAQKILENCLTSGDTLDCLRSHIGELAKQGSDLLKKFDALVKLEAEERIKWGKLVVQCDKRAIEETQKQATKIIQEIIKCCLVAESTLTE
;
A
#
# COMPACT_ATOMS: atom_id res chain seq x y z
N MET A 1 12.85 39.88 55.04
CA MET A 1 13.74 38.72 54.82
C MET A 1 12.93 37.48 55.16
N GLY A 2 12.67 36.50 54.32
CA GLY A 2 13.10 36.14 52.99
C GLY A 2 12.60 34.70 52.83
N ALA A 3 11.87 34.41 51.75
CA ALA A 3 11.48 33.05 51.39
C ALA A 3 11.06 33.05 49.90
N SER A 4 12.04 33.26 49.02
CA SER A 4 11.93 32.81 47.62
C SER A 4 12.71 31.51 47.51
N THR A 5 12.11 30.42 47.96
CA THR A 5 12.61 29.08 47.69
C THR A 5 12.00 28.58 46.38
N SER A 6 12.90 28.41 45.41
CA SER A 6 12.93 27.36 44.39
C SER A 6 11.76 27.25 43.41
N LEU A 7 11.76 28.11 42.40
CA LEU A 7 11.19 27.82 41.07
C LEU A 7 12.26 27.33 40.06
N GLU A 8 13.52 27.20 40.50
CA GLU A 8 14.67 26.89 39.62
C GLU A 8 15.00 25.40 39.50
N GLU A 9 14.23 24.49 40.12
CA GLU A 9 14.50 23.03 40.06
C GLU A 9 14.20 22.38 38.68
N GLY A 10 13.76 23.15 37.68
CA GLY A 10 13.35 22.61 36.37
C GLY A 10 14.38 22.73 35.23
N PHE A 11 15.46 23.51 35.39
CA PHE A 11 16.30 23.96 34.29
C PHE A 11 17.79 23.65 34.53
N THR A 12 18.13 22.37 34.70
CA THR A 12 19.53 21.94 34.65
C THR A 12 19.99 21.73 33.21
N LEU A 13 21.29 21.86 32.98
CA LEU A 13 21.88 21.58 31.67
C LEU A 13 21.60 20.13 31.22
N GLU A 14 21.63 19.18 32.14
CA GLU A 14 21.32 17.77 31.88
C GLU A 14 19.88 17.58 31.41
N ASN A 15 18.90 18.20 32.09
CA ASN A 15 17.49 18.13 31.67
C ASN A 15 17.29 18.72 30.27
N MET A 16 17.96 19.83 29.96
CA MET A 16 17.89 20.47 28.64
C MET A 16 18.46 19.58 27.55
N LEU A 17 19.64 19.02 27.77
CA LEU A 17 20.29 18.11 26.83
C LEU A 17 19.46 16.84 26.62
N GLU A 18 18.86 16.29 27.68
CA GLU A 18 17.97 15.14 27.59
C GLU A 18 16.71 15.46 26.76
N GLN A 19 16.09 16.62 26.99
CA GLN A 19 14.93 17.07 26.20
C GLN A 19 15.30 17.27 24.72
N THR A 20 16.41 17.94 24.41
CA THR A 20 16.87 18.11 23.02
C THR A 20 17.17 16.77 22.36
N ASN A 21 17.87 15.86 23.06
CA ASN A 21 18.17 14.52 22.55
C ASN A 21 16.91 13.71 22.29
N ARG A 22 15.91 13.80 23.18
CA ARG A 22 14.61 13.15 22.99
C ARG A 22 13.92 13.67 21.73
N ILE A 23 13.87 14.99 21.53
CA ILE A 23 13.30 15.63 20.34
C ILE A 23 13.99 15.14 19.05
N LEU A 24 15.33 15.08 19.05
CA LEU A 24 16.12 14.59 17.92
C LEU A 24 15.87 13.11 17.62
N ARG A 25 15.67 12.29 18.66
CA ARG A 25 15.33 10.88 18.51
C ARG A 25 13.95 10.71 17.89
N GLU A 26 12.95 11.46 18.37
CA GLU A 26 11.59 11.45 17.84
C GLU A 26 11.55 11.86 16.37
N ALA A 27 12.29 12.91 15.98
CA ALA A 27 12.42 13.32 14.58
C ALA A 27 13.08 12.24 13.70
N THR A 28 14.12 11.58 14.22
CA THR A 28 14.77 10.47 13.51
C THR A 28 13.83 9.29 13.32
N GLU A 29 13.01 8.98 14.32
CA GLU A 29 12.00 7.93 14.23
C GLU A 29 10.93 8.23 13.18
N VAL A 30 10.48 9.50 13.07
CA VAL A 30 9.58 9.95 11.99
C VAL A 30 10.20 9.72 10.62
N ILE A 31 11.47 10.11 10.42
CA ILE A 31 12.20 9.89 9.16
C ILE A 31 12.22 8.38 8.80
N THR A 32 12.64 7.54 9.74
CA THR A 32 12.72 6.08 9.54
C THR A 32 11.34 5.50 9.19
N LYS A 33 10.29 5.89 9.91
CA LYS A 33 8.93 5.41 9.65
C LYS A 33 8.40 5.85 8.28
N CYS A 34 8.68 7.09 7.85
CA CYS A 34 8.32 7.54 6.49
C CYS A 34 8.98 6.67 5.42
N LEU A 35 10.27 6.35 5.56
CA LEU A 35 11.00 5.47 4.64
C LEU A 35 10.44 4.04 4.62
N GLU A 36 10.05 3.50 5.78
CA GLU A 36 9.40 2.19 5.85
C GLU A 36 8.02 2.18 5.18
N MET A 37 7.24 3.26 5.34
CA MET A 37 5.94 3.42 4.70
C MET A 37 6.08 3.47 3.17
N GLU A 38 7.11 4.14 2.65
CA GLU A 38 7.45 4.13 1.21
C GLU A 38 7.81 2.72 0.71
N LYS A 39 8.64 1.98 1.45
CA LYS A 39 9.02 0.61 1.06
C LYS A 39 7.81 -0.34 0.99
N ARG A 40 6.80 -0.12 1.83
CA ARG A 40 5.56 -0.93 1.85
C ARG A 40 4.55 -0.52 0.77
N ALA A 41 4.77 0.55 0.01
CA ALA A 41 3.77 1.17 -0.85
C ALA A 41 3.79 0.73 -2.32
N VAL A 42 4.50 -0.33 -2.67
CA VAL A 42 4.58 -0.82 -4.05
C VAL A 42 3.99 -2.22 -4.11
N GLU A 43 2.71 -2.30 -4.44
CA GLU A 43 2.12 -3.54 -4.91
C GLU A 43 2.11 -3.54 -6.43
N ASP A 44 2.72 -4.56 -7.02
CA ASP A 44 2.75 -4.74 -8.46
C ASP A 44 1.37 -5.22 -8.91
N TYR A 45 0.53 -4.28 -9.32
CA TYR A 45 -0.85 -4.55 -9.75
C TYR A 45 -0.92 -5.57 -10.89
N GLU A 46 0.11 -5.66 -11.73
CA GLU A 46 0.20 -6.69 -12.75
C GLU A 46 0.36 -8.08 -12.13
N LYS A 47 1.23 -8.23 -11.12
CA LYS A 47 1.38 -9.51 -10.39
C LYS A 47 0.08 -9.93 -9.70
N LEU A 48 -0.61 -9.00 -9.05
CA LEU A 48 -1.90 -9.27 -8.42
C LEU A 48 -2.94 -9.73 -9.44
N ALA A 49 -3.04 -9.01 -10.57
CA ALA A 49 -3.98 -9.37 -11.63
C ALA A 49 -3.67 -10.76 -12.20
N VAL A 50 -2.40 -11.08 -12.44
CA VAL A 50 -1.97 -12.40 -12.93
C VAL A 50 -2.35 -13.51 -11.96
N ALA A 51 -2.10 -13.35 -10.66
CA ALA A 51 -2.45 -14.35 -9.66
C ALA A 51 -3.96 -14.65 -9.61
N GLN A 52 -4.80 -13.61 -9.71
CA GLN A 52 -6.26 -13.79 -9.74
C GLN A 52 -6.75 -14.46 -11.02
N ILE A 53 -6.13 -14.13 -12.16
CA ILE A 53 -6.40 -14.81 -13.44
C ILE A 53 -6.05 -16.29 -13.35
N GLU A 54 -4.87 -16.63 -12.80
CA GLU A 54 -4.43 -18.02 -12.66
C GLU A 54 -5.39 -18.83 -11.79
N SER A 55 -5.78 -18.28 -10.62
CA SER A 55 -6.77 -18.89 -9.73
C SER A 55 -8.11 -19.14 -10.43
N ALA A 56 -8.64 -18.14 -11.14
CA ALA A 56 -9.92 -18.27 -11.84
C ALA A 56 -9.87 -19.28 -13.00
N PHE A 57 -8.75 -19.33 -13.73
CA PHE A 57 -8.60 -20.23 -14.88
C PHE A 57 -8.24 -21.66 -14.49
N GLN A 58 -7.71 -21.90 -13.30
CA GLN A 58 -7.43 -23.26 -12.82
C GLN A 58 -8.71 -24.10 -12.75
N THR A 59 -9.79 -23.57 -12.17
CA THR A 59 -11.09 -24.26 -12.15
C THR A 59 -11.68 -24.50 -13.55
N ILE A 60 -11.44 -23.57 -14.49
CA ILE A 60 -11.89 -23.74 -15.89
C ILE A 60 -11.10 -24.86 -16.56
N GLN A 61 -9.77 -24.88 -16.37
CA GLN A 61 -8.89 -25.90 -16.93
C GLN A 61 -9.22 -27.30 -16.40
N GLU A 62 -9.55 -27.43 -15.11
CA GLU A 62 -10.01 -28.69 -14.52
C GLU A 62 -11.28 -29.21 -15.23
N LYS A 63 -12.29 -28.36 -15.42
CA LYS A 63 -13.53 -28.73 -16.15
C LYS A 63 -13.27 -29.09 -17.60
N LEU A 64 -12.42 -28.34 -18.30
CA LEU A 64 -12.05 -28.65 -19.68
C LEU A 64 -11.28 -29.97 -19.77
N SER A 65 -10.40 -30.26 -18.81
CA SER A 65 -9.67 -31.53 -18.71
C SER A 65 -10.64 -32.70 -18.56
N GLU A 66 -11.64 -32.60 -17.68
CA GLU A 66 -12.68 -33.63 -17.52
C GLU A 66 -13.47 -33.87 -18.81
N ILE A 67 -13.85 -32.80 -19.51
CA ILE A 67 -14.56 -32.91 -20.80
C ILE A 67 -13.65 -33.56 -21.86
N SER A 68 -12.37 -33.19 -21.91
CA SER A 68 -11.41 -33.72 -22.90
C SER A 68 -11.24 -35.24 -22.82
N LYS A 69 -11.43 -35.84 -21.63
CA LYS A 69 -11.37 -37.29 -21.41
C LYS A 69 -12.47 -38.06 -22.15
N ARG A 70 -13.51 -37.39 -22.63
CA ARG A 70 -14.60 -38.00 -23.41
C ARG A 70 -14.19 -38.41 -24.83
N GLY A 71 -13.04 -37.95 -25.34
CA GLY A 71 -12.47 -38.44 -26.58
C GLY A 71 -11.99 -37.36 -27.55
N ALA A 72 -11.74 -37.75 -28.80
CA ALA A 72 -11.19 -36.87 -29.83
C ALA A 72 -12.15 -35.73 -30.23
N ILE A 73 -13.46 -36.02 -30.32
CA ILE A 73 -14.50 -35.04 -30.63
C ILE A 73 -14.55 -33.93 -29.57
N ALA A 74 -14.49 -34.31 -28.29
CA ALA A 74 -14.48 -33.35 -27.19
C ALA A 74 -13.27 -32.42 -27.23
N ARG A 75 -12.08 -32.97 -27.53
CA ARG A 75 -10.86 -32.16 -27.75
C ARG A 75 -11.02 -31.18 -28.91
N GLN A 76 -11.57 -31.62 -30.04
CA GLN A 76 -11.82 -30.75 -31.19
C GLN A 76 -12.83 -29.62 -30.87
N CYS A 77 -13.89 -29.92 -30.12
CA CYS A 77 -14.85 -28.91 -29.68
C CYS A 77 -14.22 -27.90 -28.72
N ILE A 78 -13.31 -28.33 -27.84
CA ILE A 78 -12.51 -27.45 -26.97
C ILE A 78 -11.60 -26.56 -27.82
N ASP A 79 -10.86 -27.12 -28.78
CA ASP A 79 -9.92 -26.39 -29.63
C ASP A 79 -10.60 -25.26 -30.42
N LYS A 80 -11.83 -25.50 -30.91
CA LYS A 80 -12.65 -24.48 -31.59
C LYS A 80 -12.99 -23.27 -30.71
N LYS A 81 -12.92 -23.43 -29.38
CA LYS A 81 -13.30 -22.42 -28.39
C LYS A 81 -12.11 -21.83 -27.62
N THR A 82 -10.89 -22.28 -27.88
CA THR A 82 -9.66 -21.79 -27.22
C THR A 82 -9.44 -20.28 -27.37
N SER A 83 -9.76 -19.72 -28.54
CA SER A 83 -9.66 -18.27 -28.78
C SER A 83 -10.62 -17.45 -27.91
N GLU A 84 -11.82 -17.97 -27.65
CA GLU A 84 -12.80 -17.33 -26.78
C GLU A 84 -12.34 -17.32 -25.32
N PHE A 85 -11.76 -18.41 -24.81
CA PHE A 85 -11.14 -18.42 -23.48
C PHE A 85 -9.96 -17.45 -23.38
N THR A 86 -9.17 -17.32 -24.44
CA THR A 86 -8.06 -16.35 -24.50
C THR A 86 -8.58 -14.90 -24.46
N ALA A 87 -9.70 -14.63 -25.13
CA ALA A 87 -10.37 -13.32 -25.07
C ALA A 87 -10.88 -13.03 -23.66
N ILE A 88 -11.56 -13.99 -23.01
CA ILE A 88 -12.01 -13.85 -21.60
C ILE A 88 -10.84 -13.53 -20.68
N ARG A 89 -9.71 -14.25 -20.81
CA ARG A 89 -8.51 -14.02 -20.01
C ARG A 89 -7.97 -12.59 -20.17
N THR A 90 -7.96 -12.11 -21.41
CA THR A 90 -7.48 -10.76 -21.75
C THR A 90 -8.41 -9.69 -21.19
N THR A 91 -9.73 -9.86 -21.34
CA THR A 91 -10.73 -8.95 -20.77
C THR A 91 -10.63 -8.90 -19.24
N MET A 92 -10.50 -10.06 -18.58
CA MET A 92 -10.31 -10.12 -17.13
C MET A 92 -9.08 -9.33 -16.69
N LYS A 93 -7.95 -9.50 -17.39
CA LYS A 93 -6.71 -8.73 -17.13
C LYS A 93 -6.94 -7.23 -17.25
N CYS A 94 -7.53 -6.77 -18.35
CA CYS A 94 -7.79 -5.35 -18.58
C CYS A 94 -8.70 -4.77 -17.49
N ASN A 95 -9.77 -5.48 -17.12
CA ASN A 95 -10.72 -5.02 -16.10
C ASN A 95 -10.07 -4.94 -14.72
N LEU A 96 -9.27 -5.94 -14.33
CA LEU A 96 -8.55 -5.90 -13.05
C LEU A 96 -7.54 -4.76 -13.00
N LEU A 97 -6.74 -4.57 -14.06
CA LEU A 97 -5.78 -3.46 -14.13
C LEU A 97 -6.48 -2.10 -14.08
N GLU A 98 -7.54 -1.90 -14.85
CA GLU A 98 -8.31 -0.65 -14.81
C GLU A 98 -8.91 -0.40 -13.42
N CYS A 99 -9.37 -1.46 -12.75
CA CYS A 99 -9.95 -1.37 -11.42
C CYS A 99 -8.89 -1.00 -10.36
N TYR A 100 -7.74 -1.68 -10.37
CA TYR A 100 -6.63 -1.39 -9.45
C TYR A 100 -6.04 0.01 -9.66
N ASN A 101 -5.88 0.43 -10.92
CA ASN A 101 -5.35 1.74 -11.27
C ASN A 101 -6.24 2.91 -10.80
N LYS A 102 -7.53 2.68 -10.49
CA LYS A 102 -8.39 3.74 -9.91
C LYS A 102 -7.88 4.24 -8.56
N HIS A 103 -7.05 3.45 -7.86
CA HIS A 103 -6.47 3.83 -6.57
C HIS A 103 -5.09 4.50 -6.67
N ASP A 104 -4.50 4.56 -7.86
CA ASP A 104 -3.16 5.10 -8.09
C ASP A 104 -3.06 6.59 -7.69
N LYS A 105 -4.15 7.35 -7.89
CA LYS A 105 -4.23 8.76 -7.46
C LYS A 105 -4.16 8.96 -5.94
N ALA A 106 -4.73 8.04 -5.16
CA ALA A 106 -4.65 8.09 -3.70
C ALA A 106 -3.23 7.75 -3.22
N MET A 107 -2.57 6.81 -3.89
CA MET A 107 -1.18 6.42 -3.61
C MET A 107 -0.21 7.56 -3.93
N GLU A 108 -0.40 8.28 -5.03
CA GLU A 108 0.41 9.47 -5.35
C GLU A 108 0.20 10.60 -4.34
N LYS A 109 -1.04 10.81 -3.85
CA LYS A 109 -1.26 11.76 -2.76
C LYS A 109 -0.51 11.36 -1.49
N LEU A 110 -0.60 10.09 -1.07
CA LEU A 110 0.13 9.59 0.10
C LEU A 110 1.64 9.74 -0.05
N LYS A 111 2.18 9.47 -1.24
CA LYS A 111 3.60 9.64 -1.55
C LYS A 111 4.04 11.09 -1.35
N ASN A 112 3.28 12.05 -1.87
CA ASN A 112 3.60 13.47 -1.68
C ASN A 112 3.54 13.89 -0.20
N GLU A 113 2.54 13.41 0.55
CA GLU A 113 2.42 13.69 1.98
C GLU A 113 3.59 13.07 2.79
N ARG A 114 3.98 11.82 2.47
CA ARG A 114 5.16 11.16 3.07
C ARG A 114 6.43 11.95 2.82
N SER A 115 6.69 12.34 1.57
CA SER A 115 7.87 13.12 1.21
C SER A 115 7.88 14.48 1.91
N SER A 116 6.72 15.13 2.03
CA SER A 116 6.57 16.38 2.77
C SER A 116 6.96 16.22 4.26
N VAL A 117 6.37 15.25 4.96
CA VAL A 117 6.67 14.99 6.38
C VAL A 117 8.12 14.54 6.58
N HIS A 118 8.66 13.72 5.68
CA HIS A 118 10.06 13.30 5.71
C HIS A 118 11.01 14.50 5.58
N ASN A 119 10.73 15.42 4.65
CA ASN A 119 11.54 16.61 4.42
C ASN A 119 11.46 17.57 5.62
N ASP A 120 10.26 17.81 6.15
CA ASP A 120 10.05 18.59 7.36
C ASP A 120 10.84 18.00 8.55
N ALA A 121 10.78 16.68 8.74
CA ALA A 121 11.50 15.99 9.81
C ALA A 121 13.03 16.08 9.63
N SER A 122 13.51 15.94 8.39
CA SER A 122 14.93 16.02 8.06
C SER A 122 15.46 17.43 8.30
N GLN A 123 14.73 18.45 7.85
CA GLN A 123 15.10 19.84 8.07
C GLN A 123 15.10 20.20 9.56
N PHE A 124 14.04 19.81 10.27
CA PHE A 124 13.94 20.00 11.72
C PHE A 124 15.12 19.36 12.47
N LYS A 125 15.50 18.12 12.11
CA LYS A 125 16.66 17.44 12.70
C LYS A 125 17.96 18.22 12.46
N ILE A 126 18.19 18.69 11.24
CA ILE A 126 19.39 19.48 10.89
C ILE A 126 19.43 20.77 11.71
N ASP A 127 18.31 21.48 11.82
CA ASP A 127 18.25 22.75 12.53
C ASP A 127 18.42 22.56 14.04
N ALA A 128 17.80 21.54 14.62
CA ALA A 128 17.97 21.18 16.03
C ALA A 128 19.42 20.76 16.36
N GLN A 129 20.09 20.02 15.47
CA GLN A 129 21.50 19.66 15.63
C GLN A 129 22.41 20.89 15.59
N LYS A 130 22.18 21.82 14.64
CA LYS A 130 22.93 23.08 14.57
C LYS A 130 22.76 23.93 15.83
N ILE A 131 21.54 24.03 16.35
CA ILE A 131 21.27 24.76 17.60
C ILE A 131 22.05 24.12 18.76
N LEU A 132 22.03 22.78 18.87
CA LEU A 132 22.77 22.06 19.89
C LEU A 132 24.28 22.31 19.80
N GLU A 133 24.86 22.19 18.59
CA GLU A 133 26.28 22.45 18.34
C GLU A 133 26.68 23.90 18.69
N ASN A 134 25.86 24.87 18.31
CA ASN A 134 26.09 26.29 18.61
C ASN A 134 26.01 26.57 20.13
N CYS A 135 25.05 25.97 20.84
CA CYS A 135 24.94 26.17 22.28
C CYS A 135 26.04 25.46 23.07
N LEU A 136 26.48 24.27 22.63
CA LEU A 136 27.60 23.56 23.26
C LEU A 136 28.94 24.30 23.13
N THR A 137 29.07 25.19 22.15
CA THR A 137 30.27 26.01 21.94
C THR A 137 30.12 27.45 22.47
N SER A 138 28.96 27.81 23.03
CA SER A 138 28.74 29.12 23.63
C SER A 138 29.41 29.23 25.01
N GLY A 139 29.72 30.46 25.44
CA GLY A 139 30.24 30.73 26.79
C GLY A 139 29.22 30.49 27.91
N ASP A 140 27.93 30.36 27.57
CA ASP A 140 26.84 30.02 28.48
C ASP A 140 25.86 29.08 27.78
N THR A 141 26.16 27.78 27.87
CA THR A 141 25.40 26.71 27.19
C THR A 141 23.97 26.61 27.73
N LEU A 142 23.77 26.81 29.03
CA LEU A 142 22.47 26.64 29.67
C LEU A 142 21.48 27.69 29.18
N ASP A 143 21.88 28.96 29.19
CA ASP A 143 21.01 30.05 28.74
C ASP A 143 20.77 30.00 27.22
N CYS A 144 21.79 29.59 26.44
CA CYS A 144 21.60 29.34 25.01
C CYS A 144 20.52 28.29 24.75
N LEU A 145 20.62 27.11 25.37
CA LEU A 145 19.63 26.03 25.19
C LEU A 145 18.24 26.45 25.68
N ARG A 146 18.17 27.12 26.84
CA ARG A 146 16.93 27.64 27.41
C ARG A 146 16.20 28.57 26.43
N SER A 147 16.93 29.37 25.65
CA SER A 147 16.33 30.30 24.67
C SER A 147 15.68 29.59 23.47
N HIS A 148 16.13 28.39 23.11
CA HIS A 148 15.69 27.68 21.91
C HIS A 148 14.79 26.45 22.19
N ILE A 149 14.90 25.84 23.37
CA ILE A 149 14.22 24.56 23.68
C ILE A 149 12.70 24.63 23.52
N GLY A 150 12.08 25.77 23.85
CA GLY A 150 10.63 25.96 23.72
C GLY A 150 10.18 25.96 22.25
N GLU A 151 10.98 26.56 21.36
CA GLU A 151 10.71 26.56 19.93
C GLU A 151 10.91 25.16 19.34
N LEU A 152 11.99 24.47 19.71
CA LEU A 152 12.27 23.09 19.30
C LEU A 152 11.16 22.13 19.74
N ALA A 153 10.69 22.25 20.99
CA ALA A 153 9.60 21.44 21.50
C ALA A 153 8.29 21.68 20.74
N LYS A 154 8.00 22.94 20.39
CA LYS A 154 6.82 23.30 19.59
C LYS A 154 6.91 22.72 18.18
N GLN A 155 8.03 22.93 17.49
CA GLN A 155 8.27 22.41 16.15
C GLN A 155 8.23 20.88 16.12
N GLY A 156 8.84 20.22 17.10
CA GLY A 156 8.78 18.76 17.26
C GLY A 156 7.35 18.26 17.50
N SER A 157 6.58 18.94 18.34
CA SER A 157 5.16 18.61 18.55
C SER A 157 4.32 18.76 17.28
N ASP A 158 4.55 19.81 16.51
CA ASP A 158 3.84 20.04 15.25
C ASP A 158 4.22 19.01 14.17
N LEU A 159 5.49 18.60 14.13
CA LEU A 159 5.96 17.49 13.29
C LEU A 159 5.26 16.17 13.66
N LEU A 160 5.18 15.84 14.95
CA LEU A 160 4.50 14.63 15.41
C LEU A 160 3.02 14.64 15.04
N LYS A 161 2.32 15.77 15.18
CA LYS A 161 0.92 15.90 14.76
C LYS A 161 0.74 15.68 13.26
N LYS A 162 1.64 16.22 12.43
CA LYS A 162 1.64 15.98 10.97
C LYS A 162 1.86 14.50 10.66
N PHE A 163 2.82 13.88 11.34
CA PHE A 163 3.10 12.45 11.18
C PHE A 163 1.91 11.57 11.59
N ASP A 164 1.27 11.85 12.72
CA ASP A 164 0.07 11.11 13.17
C ASP A 164 -1.10 11.25 12.18
N ALA A 165 -1.27 12.45 11.59
CA ALA A 165 -2.27 12.67 10.56
C ALA A 165 -1.96 11.85 9.29
N LEU A 166 -0.69 11.80 8.88
CA LEU A 166 -0.23 10.97 7.77
C LEU A 166 -0.49 9.47 8.04
N VAL A 167 -0.16 8.97 9.23
CA VAL A 167 -0.39 7.57 9.61
C VAL A 167 -1.88 7.22 9.55
N LYS A 168 -2.75 8.10 10.05
CA LYS A 168 -4.21 7.91 9.97
C LYS A 168 -4.70 7.89 8.53
N LEU A 169 -4.27 8.86 7.72
CA LEU A 169 -4.63 8.93 6.31
C LEU A 169 -4.19 7.66 5.56
N GLU A 170 -2.98 7.19 5.81
CA GLU A 170 -2.47 5.96 5.19
C GLU A 170 -3.28 4.72 5.60
N ALA A 171 -3.64 4.60 6.88
CA ALA A 171 -4.47 3.50 7.35
C ALA A 171 -5.86 3.51 6.69
N GLU A 172 -6.50 4.68 6.61
CA GLU A 172 -7.80 4.85 5.96
C GLU A 172 -7.76 4.50 4.48
N GLU A 173 -6.75 4.98 3.75
CA GLU A 173 -6.58 4.69 2.33
C GLU A 173 -6.27 3.21 2.07
N ARG A 174 -5.45 2.56 2.92
CA ARG A 174 -5.22 1.11 2.83
C ARG A 174 -6.50 0.30 3.02
N ILE A 175 -7.37 0.69 3.96
CA ILE A 175 -8.66 0.02 4.17
C ILE A 175 -9.57 0.20 2.95
N LYS A 176 -9.63 1.42 2.39
CA LYS A 176 -10.42 1.69 1.17
C LYS A 176 -9.90 0.85 0.00
N TRP A 177 -8.59 0.82 -0.19
CA TRP A 177 -7.95 0.05 -1.24
C TRP A 177 -8.20 -1.45 -1.09
N GLY A 178 -8.01 -2.02 0.11
CA GLY A 178 -8.28 -3.43 0.37
C GLY A 178 -9.73 -3.83 0.07
N LYS A 179 -10.70 -2.97 0.42
CA LYS A 179 -12.11 -3.19 0.04
C LYS A 179 -12.33 -3.15 -1.47
N LEU A 180 -11.68 -2.20 -2.16
CA LEU A 180 -11.79 -2.07 -3.60
C LEU A 180 -11.20 -3.28 -4.33
N VAL A 181 -10.01 -3.76 -3.94
CA VAL A 181 -9.38 -4.95 -4.53
C VAL A 181 -10.30 -6.16 -4.41
N VAL A 182 -10.83 -6.42 -3.21
CA VAL A 182 -11.77 -7.54 -3.00
C VAL A 182 -13.01 -7.42 -3.91
N GLN A 183 -13.50 -6.21 -4.14
CA GLN A 183 -14.63 -5.97 -5.06
C GLN A 183 -14.25 -6.16 -6.53
N CYS A 184 -13.07 -5.69 -6.94
CA CYS A 184 -12.53 -5.90 -8.29
C CYS A 184 -12.38 -7.40 -8.58
N ASP A 185 -11.74 -8.13 -7.67
CA ASP A 185 -11.50 -9.57 -7.77
C ASP A 185 -12.81 -10.33 -7.89
N LYS A 186 -13.73 -10.09 -6.96
CA LYS A 186 -15.04 -10.75 -6.95
C LYS A 186 -15.77 -10.54 -8.27
N ARG A 187 -15.84 -9.30 -8.76
CA ARG A 187 -16.52 -8.97 -10.02
C ARG A 187 -15.86 -9.66 -11.20
N ALA A 188 -14.54 -9.58 -11.31
CA ALA A 188 -13.78 -10.18 -12.40
C ALA A 188 -13.99 -11.70 -12.43
N ILE A 189 -13.90 -12.36 -11.28
CA ILE A 189 -14.10 -13.81 -11.16
C ILE A 189 -15.54 -14.19 -11.54
N GLU A 190 -16.56 -13.51 -11.03
CA GLU A 190 -17.96 -13.82 -11.33
C GLU A 190 -18.28 -13.64 -12.82
N GLU A 191 -17.78 -12.58 -13.45
CA GLU A 191 -17.95 -12.33 -14.88
C GLU A 191 -17.24 -13.39 -15.73
N THR A 192 -15.99 -13.71 -15.41
CA THR A 192 -15.22 -14.77 -16.08
C THR A 192 -15.88 -16.13 -15.95
N GLN A 193 -16.35 -16.50 -14.75
CA GLN A 193 -17.05 -17.76 -14.52
C GLN A 193 -18.35 -17.85 -15.34
N LYS A 194 -19.11 -16.76 -15.42
CA LYS A 194 -20.35 -16.69 -16.21
C LYS A 194 -20.08 -16.87 -17.71
N GLN A 195 -19.05 -16.21 -18.23
CA GLN A 195 -18.66 -16.33 -19.63
C GLN A 195 -18.11 -17.74 -19.94
N ALA A 196 -17.20 -18.25 -19.10
CA ALA A 196 -16.62 -19.58 -19.25
C ALA A 196 -17.68 -20.68 -19.18
N THR A 197 -18.67 -20.57 -18.29
CA THR A 197 -19.76 -21.55 -18.19
C THR A 197 -20.57 -21.63 -19.47
N LYS A 198 -20.84 -20.51 -20.15
CA LYS A 198 -21.53 -20.51 -21.44
C LYS A 198 -20.73 -21.25 -22.50
N ILE A 199 -19.43 -20.96 -22.60
CA ILE A 199 -18.54 -21.65 -23.55
C ILE A 199 -18.49 -23.15 -23.25
N ILE A 200 -18.37 -23.54 -21.98
CA ILE A 200 -18.38 -24.96 -21.57
C ILE A 200 -19.70 -25.64 -21.99
N GLN A 201 -20.84 -24.98 -21.82
CA GLN A 201 -22.13 -25.51 -22.27
C GLN A 201 -22.19 -25.67 -23.81
N GLU A 202 -21.60 -24.74 -24.56
CA GLU A 202 -21.48 -24.85 -26.01
C GLU A 202 -20.56 -26.00 -26.45
N ILE A 203 -19.45 -26.22 -25.73
CA ILE A 203 -18.56 -27.36 -25.96
C ILE A 203 -19.32 -28.67 -25.72
N ILE A 204 -20.08 -28.78 -24.62
CA ILE A 204 -20.87 -29.97 -24.32
C ILE A 204 -21.91 -30.23 -25.42
N LYS A 205 -22.61 -29.18 -25.89
CA LYS A 205 -23.57 -29.30 -27.01
C LYS A 205 -22.88 -29.74 -28.30
N CYS A 206 -21.71 -29.18 -28.61
CA CYS A 206 -20.89 -29.58 -29.76
C CYS A 206 -20.54 -31.07 -29.72
N CYS A 207 -20.19 -31.60 -28.55
CA CYS A 207 -19.89 -33.03 -28.38
C CYS A 207 -21.11 -33.91 -28.69
N LEU A 208 -22.28 -33.57 -28.16
CA LEU A 208 -23.51 -34.36 -28.33
C LEU A 208 -23.97 -34.42 -29.79
N VAL A 209 -23.88 -33.30 -30.52
CA VAL A 209 -24.29 -33.23 -31.94
C VAL A 209 -23.32 -34.00 -32.85
N ALA A 210 -22.03 -33.96 -32.54
CA ALA A 210 -21.01 -34.68 -33.29
C ALA A 210 -21.04 -36.19 -33.04
N GLU A 211 -21.46 -36.65 -31.86
CA GLU A 211 -21.70 -38.06 -31.58
C GLU A 211 -22.92 -38.60 -32.37
N SER A 212 -24.02 -37.83 -32.46
CA SER A 212 -25.20 -38.25 -33.21
C SER A 212 -24.97 -38.40 -34.72
N THR A 213 -24.06 -37.62 -35.30
CA THR A 213 -23.74 -37.67 -36.74
C THR A 213 -22.73 -38.77 -37.11
N LEU A 214 -22.12 -39.45 -36.13
CA LEU A 214 -21.25 -40.62 -36.35
C LEU A 214 -21.97 -41.96 -36.17
N THR A 215 -23.19 -41.94 -35.62
CA THR A 215 -24.04 -43.13 -35.41
C THR A 215 -25.12 -43.32 -36.47
N GLU A 216 -25.21 -42.45 -37.46
CA GLU A 216 -26.01 -42.61 -38.70
C GLU A 216 -25.14 -43.11 -39.86
#